data_AF-A0A6V7JF38-F1
#
_entry.id   AF-A0A6V7JF38-F1
#
_cell.length_a   1.000
_cell.length_b   1.000
_cell.length_c   1.000
_cell.angle_alpha   90.00
_cell.angle_beta   90.00
_cell.angle_gamma   90.00
#
_symmetry.space_group_name_H-M   'P 1'
#
loop_
_entity.id
_entity.type
_entity.pdbx_description
1 polymer ?
#
loop_
_entity_poly.entity_id
_entity_poly.type
_entity_poly.pdbx_seq_one_letter_code
_entity_poly.pdbx_strand_id
1 'polypeptide(L)'
;CKQENSRSGNNHTNTPKRPQRSVVPARKRKCSGCQFRLIERCTWPQCNHSCPKLQNPVTGDEMDFIDLLKSFGLDMKSVANALGIDMQTLNNMEDNELLNLLTQQTN
;
A
#
# COMPACT_ATOMS: atom_id res chain seq x y z
N CYS A 1 -6.97 -17.53 -7.74
CA CYS A 1 -6.53 -18.72 -8.50
C CYS A 1 -7.18 -19.98 -7.94
N LYS A 2 -8.34 -20.40 -8.45
CA LYS A 2 -8.93 -21.70 -8.08
C LYS A 2 -8.38 -22.80 -8.99
N GLN A 3 -8.02 -23.95 -8.41
CA GLN A 3 -7.60 -25.13 -9.16
C GLN A 3 -8.83 -25.95 -9.49
N GLU A 4 -9.16 -26.07 -10.78
CA GLU A 4 -10.13 -27.06 -11.25
C GLU A 4 -9.39 -28.38 -11.47
N ASN A 5 -9.83 -29.42 -10.74
CA ASN A 5 -9.20 -30.73 -10.73
C ASN A 5 -10.01 -31.67 -11.63
N SER A 6 -9.64 -31.78 -12.90
CA SER A 6 -10.20 -32.77 -13.81
C SER A 6 -9.65 -34.16 -13.46
N ARG A 7 -10.44 -34.97 -12.77
CA ARG A 7 -10.15 -36.37 -12.47
C ARG A 7 -10.18 -37.20 -13.77
N SER A 8 -9.02 -37.64 -14.24
CA SER A 8 -8.91 -38.72 -15.21
C SER A 8 -8.34 -39.94 -14.49
N GLY A 9 -9.17 -40.96 -14.30
CA GLY A 9 -8.72 -42.25 -13.81
C GLY A 9 -7.83 -42.94 -14.84
N ASN A 10 -6.92 -43.81 -14.38
CA ASN A 10 -6.45 -44.96 -15.13
C ASN A 10 -5.80 -46.00 -14.21
N ASN A 11 -6.05 -47.25 -14.57
CA ASN A 11 -5.66 -48.47 -13.90
C ASN A 11 -4.20 -48.88 -14.16
N HIS A 12 -3.70 -49.70 -13.25
CA HIS A 12 -2.77 -50.83 -13.44
C HIS A 12 -1.25 -50.71 -13.19
N THR A 13 -0.81 -51.79 -12.51
CA THR A 13 0.50 -52.47 -12.35
C THR A 13 1.58 -51.91 -11.40
N ASN A 14 1.76 -52.67 -10.32
CA ASN A 14 2.83 -52.57 -9.32
C ASN A 14 4.21 -52.91 -9.91
N THR A 15 5.14 -51.94 -9.94
CA THR A 15 6.58 -52.18 -9.84
C THR A 15 7.24 -51.07 -9.01
N PRO A 16 8.14 -51.36 -8.06
CA PRO A 16 8.74 -50.33 -7.21
C PRO A 16 9.91 -49.66 -7.94
N LYS A 17 9.65 -48.52 -8.61
CA LYS A 17 10.71 -47.65 -9.13
C LYS A 17 10.96 -46.50 -8.15
N ARG A 18 12.21 -46.41 -7.70
CA ARG A 18 12.86 -45.34 -6.94
C ARG A 18 12.22 -43.96 -7.21
N PRO A 19 11.81 -43.19 -6.18
CA PRO A 19 11.08 -41.95 -6.38
C PRO A 19 12.00 -40.94 -7.07
N GLN A 20 11.80 -40.76 -8.37
CA GLN A 20 12.29 -39.59 -9.08
C GLN A 20 11.59 -38.39 -8.43
N ARG A 21 12.38 -37.42 -7.96
CA ARG A 21 11.87 -36.15 -7.46
C ARG A 21 10.95 -35.59 -8.55
N SER A 22 9.66 -35.56 -8.29
CA SER A 22 8.65 -35.06 -9.21
C SER A 22 8.92 -33.56 -9.40
N VAL A 23 9.76 -33.20 -10.37
CA VAL A 23 9.81 -31.85 -10.89
C VAL A 23 8.49 -31.72 -11.64
N VAL A 24 7.46 -31.27 -10.91
CA VAL A 24 6.18 -30.91 -11.50
C VAL A 24 6.52 -29.98 -12.66
N PRO A 25 6.25 -30.34 -13.92
CA PRO A 25 6.49 -29.44 -15.02
C PRO A 25 5.73 -28.17 -14.68
N ALA A 26 6.40 -27.02 -14.70
CA ALA A 26 5.76 -25.74 -14.46
C ALA A 26 4.71 -25.54 -15.54
N ARG A 27 3.51 -26.08 -15.33
CA ARG A 27 2.34 -25.77 -16.14
C ARG A 27 2.25 -24.27 -16.03
N LYS A 28 2.53 -23.58 -17.15
CA LYS A 28 2.38 -22.14 -17.29
C LYS A 28 0.98 -21.83 -16.77
N ARG A 29 0.89 -21.42 -15.50
CA ARG A 29 -0.37 -21.00 -14.95
C ARG A 29 -0.70 -19.77 -15.77
N LYS A 30 -1.77 -19.84 -16.57
CA LYS A 30 -2.37 -18.65 -17.15
C LYS A 30 -2.96 -17.88 -15.97
N CYS A 31 -2.11 -17.17 -15.24
CA CYS A 31 -2.51 -16.10 -14.33
C CYS A 31 -2.94 -14.93 -15.22
N SER A 32 -4.01 -15.11 -15.99
CA SER A 32 -4.64 -14.02 -16.72
C SER A 32 -5.29 -13.11 -15.70
N GLY A 33 -4.63 -11.98 -15.39
CA GLY A 33 -5.24 -10.88 -14.66
C GLY A 33 -4.49 -10.39 -13.41
N CYS A 34 -3.34 -10.96 -13.03
CA CYS A 34 -2.55 -10.37 -11.95
C CYS A 34 -1.62 -9.28 -12.53
N GLN A 35 -1.87 -8.02 -12.22
CA GLN A 35 -0.94 -6.95 -12.55
C GLN A 35 0.26 -7.04 -11.59
N PHE A 36 1.43 -7.37 -12.12
CA PHE A 36 2.64 -7.56 -11.32
C PHE A 36 3.36 -6.26 -10.98
N ARG A 37 2.85 -5.10 -11.43
CA ARG A 37 3.48 -3.80 -11.25
C ARG A 37 2.43 -2.72 -11.03
N LEU A 38 1.94 -2.62 -9.80
CA LEU A 38 1.15 -1.48 -9.34
C LEU A 38 2.13 -0.41 -8.87
N ILE A 39 2.33 0.64 -9.68
CA ILE A 39 3.08 1.83 -9.27
C ILE A 39 2.09 2.95 -9.08
N GLU A 40 1.95 3.40 -7.85
CA GLU A 40 1.22 4.62 -7.53
C GLU A 40 2.02 5.83 -8.02
N ARG A 41 1.37 6.73 -8.74
CA ARG A 41 1.96 7.98 -9.23
C ARG A 41 1.46 9.13 -8.37
N CYS A 42 2.16 9.41 -7.29
CA CYS A 42 1.86 10.53 -6.42
C CYS A 42 3.08 11.42 -6.22
N THR A 43 2.83 12.70 -6.05
CA THR A 43 3.84 13.70 -5.69
C THR A 43 4.03 13.83 -4.17
N TRP A 44 3.10 13.29 -3.38
CA TRP A 44 3.08 13.39 -1.93
C TRP A 44 3.30 12.04 -1.22
N PRO A 45 4.05 12.03 -0.09
CA PRO A 45 4.14 10.88 0.81
C PRO A 45 2.76 10.45 1.30
N GLN A 46 2.56 9.14 1.54
CA GLN A 46 1.32 8.58 2.11
C GLN A 46 0.04 8.75 1.28
N CYS A 47 0.15 9.15 0.01
CA CYS A 47 -1.01 9.23 -0.89
C CYS A 47 -1.75 7.89 -1.10
N ASN A 48 -1.08 6.76 -0.84
CA ASN A 48 -1.65 5.44 -1.06
C ASN A 48 -2.44 5.02 0.18
N HIS A 49 -3.74 4.79 0.02
CA HIS A 49 -4.64 4.33 1.07
C HIS A 49 -4.28 2.97 1.71
N SER A 50 -3.34 2.23 1.11
CA SER A 50 -2.82 0.97 1.67
C SER A 50 -1.63 1.18 2.63
N CYS A 51 -1.08 2.39 2.71
CA CYS A 51 0.08 2.64 3.53
C CYS A 51 -0.28 2.64 5.03
N PRO A 52 0.59 2.05 5.87
CA PRO A 52 0.39 2.07 7.31
C PRO A 52 0.46 3.49 7.83
N LYS A 53 -0.21 3.72 8.97
CA LYS A 53 -0.19 4.99 9.68
C LYS A 53 1.24 5.46 9.95
N LEU A 54 1.38 6.78 9.99
CA LEU A 54 2.64 7.43 10.30
C LEU A 54 3.08 7.07 11.72
N GLN A 55 4.38 6.84 11.89
CA GLN A 55 4.98 6.54 13.18
C GLN A 55 6.15 7.48 13.46
N ASN A 56 6.31 7.84 14.73
CA ASN A 56 7.44 8.61 15.20
C ASN A 56 8.73 7.79 15.03
N PRO A 57 9.76 8.29 14.32
CA PRO A 57 11.01 7.55 14.14
C PRO A 57 11.78 7.31 15.44
N VAL A 58 11.49 8.08 16.50
CA VAL A 58 12.15 7.97 17.81
C VAL A 58 11.37 7.08 18.77
N THR A 59 10.05 7.23 18.87
CA THR A 59 9.23 6.48 19.85
C THR A 59 8.53 5.26 19.26
N GLY A 60 8.30 5.24 17.94
CA GLY A 60 7.53 4.20 17.25
C GLY A 60 6.01 4.34 17.40
N ASP A 61 5.54 5.36 18.11
CA ASP A 61 4.11 5.61 18.31
C ASP A 61 3.46 6.12 17.02
N GLU A 62 2.17 5.81 16.85
CA GLU A 62 1.37 6.41 15.78
C GLU A 62 1.35 7.93 15.94
N MET A 63 1.59 8.66 14.84
CA MET A 63 1.55 10.11 14.80
C MET A 63 0.46 10.59 13.86
N ASP A 64 -0.23 11.64 14.29
CA ASP A 64 -1.14 12.39 13.44
C ASP A 64 -0.36 13.22 12.41
N PHE A 65 -0.98 13.48 11.27
CA PHE A 65 -0.33 14.16 10.15
C PHE A 65 0.17 15.56 10.53
N ILE A 66 -0.59 16.32 11.33
CA ILE A 66 -0.21 17.66 11.80
C ILE A 66 1.04 17.60 12.69
N ASP A 67 1.14 16.61 13.57
CA ASP A 67 2.28 16.49 14.48
C ASP A 67 3.55 16.05 13.75
N LEU A 68 3.39 15.27 12.68
CA LEU A 68 4.47 15.01 11.75
C LEU A 68 4.96 16.31 11.09
N LEU A 69 4.06 17.15 10.57
CA LEU A 69 4.45 18.44 9.97
C LEU A 69 5.21 19.32 10.97
N LYS A 70 4.74 19.40 12.22
CA LYS A 70 5.47 20.10 13.30
C LYS A 70 6.84 19.48 13.56
N SER A 71 6.98 18.16 13.53
CA SER A 71 8.26 17.47 13.74
C SER A 71 9.30 17.83 12.67
N PHE A 72 8.86 18.17 11.46
CA PHE A 72 9.70 18.69 10.38
C PHE A 72 10.03 20.19 10.51
N GLY A 73 9.57 20.84 11.58
CA GLY A 73 9.82 22.26 11.84
C GLY A 73 8.87 23.22 11.11
N LEU A 74 7.75 22.72 10.59
CA LEU A 74 6.73 23.59 10.00
C LEU A 74 5.97 24.33 11.11
N ASP A 75 5.89 25.65 11.00
CA ASP A 75 5.04 26.48 11.85
C ASP A 75 3.60 26.45 11.33
N MET A 76 2.70 25.83 12.11
CA MET A 76 1.30 25.68 11.71
C MET A 76 0.56 27.00 11.58
N LYS A 77 1.01 28.07 12.26
CA LYS A 77 0.43 29.42 12.05
C LYS A 77 0.78 29.94 10.66
N SER A 78 2.04 29.79 10.26
CA SER A 78 2.50 30.16 8.92
C SER A 78 1.83 29.32 7.83
N VAL A 79 1.61 28.02 8.06
CA VAL A 79 0.85 27.15 7.15
C VAL A 79 -0.61 27.60 7.04
N ALA A 80 -1.30 27.83 8.15
CA ALA A 80 -2.68 28.33 8.15
C ALA A 80 -2.81 29.65 7.36
N ASN A 81 -1.88 30.58 7.57
CA ASN A 81 -1.82 31.84 6.84
C ASN A 81 -1.57 31.65 5.33
N ALA A 82 -0.67 30.74 4.95
CA ALA A 82 -0.37 30.44 3.55
C ALA A 82 -1.54 29.73 2.82
N LEU A 83 -2.33 28.97 3.58
CA LEU A 83 -3.54 28.30 3.10
C LEU A 83 -4.79 29.21 3.14
N GLY A 84 -4.72 30.37 3.81
CA GLY A 84 -5.85 31.28 3.98
C GLY A 84 -6.96 30.73 4.89
N ILE A 85 -6.62 29.81 5.79
CA ILE A 85 -7.55 29.19 6.75
C ILE A 85 -7.14 29.57 8.18
N ASP A 86 -8.09 29.52 9.11
CA ASP A 86 -7.79 29.75 10.52
C ASP A 86 -7.17 28.51 11.18
N MET A 87 -6.46 28.74 12.28
CA MET A 87 -5.74 27.68 13.00
C MET A 87 -6.71 26.65 13.62
N GLN A 88 -7.94 27.04 13.96
CA GLN A 88 -8.90 26.13 14.57
C GLN A 88 -9.46 25.17 13.52
N THR A 89 -9.77 25.66 12.33
CA THR A 89 -10.15 24.85 11.18
C THR A 89 -9.00 23.92 10.79
N LEU A 90 -7.77 24.42 10.67
CA LEU A 90 -6.60 23.59 10.36
C LEU A 90 -6.42 22.41 11.33
N ASN A 91 -6.59 22.64 12.65
CA ASN A 91 -6.44 21.58 13.66
C ASN A 91 -7.59 20.56 13.68
N ASN A 92 -8.75 20.91 13.12
CA ASN A 92 -9.93 20.05 13.09
C ASN A 92 -10.10 19.32 11.75
N MET A 93 -9.29 19.63 10.74
CA MET A 93 -9.34 18.98 9.44
C MET A 93 -8.88 17.53 9.53
N GLU A 94 -9.55 16.68 8.77
CA GLU A 94 -9.12 15.29 8.59
C GLU A 94 -7.83 15.24 7.74
N ASP A 95 -6.99 14.23 7.98
CA ASP A 95 -5.70 14.06 7.29
C ASP A 95 -5.83 14.15 5.76
N ASN A 96 -6.90 13.57 5.19
CA ASN A 96 -7.14 13.59 3.75
C ASN A 96 -7.47 15.00 3.22
N GLU A 97 -8.25 15.77 3.96
CA GLU A 97 -8.63 17.13 3.59
C GLU A 97 -7.42 18.06 3.66
N LEU A 98 -6.65 17.94 4.74
CA LEU A 98 -5.41 18.69 4.90
C LEU A 98 -4.38 18.33 3.82
N LEU A 99 -4.22 17.03 3.50
CA LEU A 99 -3.34 16.59 2.42
C LEU A 99 -3.80 17.15 1.07
N ASN A 100 -5.10 17.14 0.79
CA ASN A 100 -5.65 17.75 -0.43
C ASN A 100 -5.35 19.25 -0.50
N LEU A 101 -5.45 19.99 0.60
CA LEU A 101 -5.14 21.42 0.60
C LEU A 101 -3.65 21.69 0.34
N LEU A 102 -2.75 20.88 0.90
CA LEU A 102 -1.31 21.00 0.69
C LEU A 102 -0.85 20.55 -0.70
N THR A 103 -1.57 19.62 -1.32
CA THR A 103 -1.24 19.07 -2.65
C THR A 103 -1.82 19.89 -3.81
N GLN A 104 -2.97 20.56 -3.61
CA GLN A 104 -3.68 21.30 -4.67
C GLN A 104 -3.02 22.64 -5.05
N GLN A 105 -1.98 23.10 -4.34
CA GLN A 105 -1.22 24.32 -4.69
C GLN A 105 -0.17 24.10 -5.81
N THR A 106 -0.47 23.26 -6.80
CA THR A 106 0.37 23.08 -7.99
C THR A 106 -0.44 23.36 -9.26
N ASN A 107 -0.63 24.65 -9.56
CA ASN A 107 -0.87 25.17 -10.92
C ASN A 107 -0.07 26.45 -11.10
#